data_AF-A0A7J4PP33-F1
#
_entry.id   AF-A0A7J4PP33-F1
#
_cell.length_a   1.000
_cell.length_b   1.000
_cell.length_c   1.000
_cell.angle_alpha   90.00
_cell.angle_beta   90.00
_cell.angle_gamma   90.00
#
_symmetry.space_group_name_H-M   'P 1'
#
loop_
_entity.id
_entity.type
_entity.pdbx_description
1 polymer ?
#
loop_
_entity_poly.entity_id
_entity_poly.type
_entity_poly.pdbx_seq_one_letter_code
_entity_poly.pdbx_strand_id
1 'polypeptide(L)'
;MIKKCPEHGFFRGECCECGNAGQVVLEEERTEKLGRLVAGALRHFPDDLGLDMNPRGWVDLDALSVVIGTRYRWANKRLVLALVQSDPKERYEIREGELRA
;
A
#
# COMPACT_ATOMS: atom_id res chain seq x y z
N MET A 1 -7.43 7.50 6.46
CA MET A 1 -8.11 6.18 6.56
C MET A 1 -8.33 5.60 5.16
N ILE A 2 -8.35 4.28 5.02
CA ILE A 2 -8.71 3.56 3.78
C ILE A 2 -9.97 2.73 4.02
N LYS A 3 -10.92 2.82 3.08
CA LYS A 3 -12.16 2.06 3.07
C LYS A 3 -12.27 1.21 1.80
N LYS A 4 -13.16 0.22 1.80
CA LYS A 4 -13.49 -0.59 0.63
C LYS A 4 -14.98 -0.45 0.29
N CYS A 5 -15.24 -0.05 -0.95
CA CYS A 5 -16.53 -0.13 -1.60
C CYS A 5 -16.67 -1.52 -2.25
N PRO A 6 -17.83 -2.20 -2.13
CA PRO A 6 -18.07 -3.47 -2.80
C PRO A 6 -17.93 -3.38 -4.33
N GLU A 7 -18.30 -2.25 -4.92
CA GLU A 7 -18.35 -2.05 -6.38
C GLU A 7 -17.06 -1.43 -6.93
N HIS A 8 -16.53 -0.40 -6.27
CA HIS A 8 -15.44 0.44 -6.81
C HIS A 8 -14.06 0.15 -6.19
N GLY A 9 -13.98 -0.78 -5.23
CA GLY A 9 -12.70 -1.16 -4.60
C GLY A 9 -12.26 -0.23 -3.47
N PHE A 10 -10.95 -0.02 -3.30
CA PHE A 10 -10.41 0.76 -2.17
C PHE A 10 -10.43 2.26 -2.46
N PHE A 11 -10.81 3.05 -1.45
CA PHE A 11 -10.86 4.50 -1.57
C PHE A 11 -10.47 5.19 -0.25
N ARG A 12 -10.20 6.49 -0.34
CA ARG A 12 -9.96 7.37 0.82
C ARG A 12 -11.02 8.46 0.85
N GLY A 13 -11.40 8.89 2.04
CA GLY A 13 -12.43 9.91 2.26
C GLY A 13 -13.67 9.37 2.98
N GLU A 14 -14.70 10.20 3.04
CA GLU A 14 -15.94 9.88 3.75
C GLU A 14 -16.79 8.87 3.00
N CYS A 15 -17.05 9.11 1.71
CA CYS A 15 -17.85 8.25 0.85
C CYS A 15 -17.13 7.95 -0.48
N CYS A 16 -17.47 6.81 -1.07
CA CYS A 16 -17.09 6.44 -2.43
C CYS A 16 -17.87 7.28 -3.46
N GLU A 17 -17.42 7.29 -4.72
CA GLU A 17 -18.07 8.01 -5.83
C GLU A 17 -19.52 7.57 -6.09
N CYS A 18 -19.88 6.34 -5.72
CA CYS A 18 -21.27 5.85 -5.75
C CYS A 18 -22.13 6.28 -4.54
N GLY A 19 -21.59 7.07 -3.62
CA GLY A 19 -22.26 7.49 -2.38
C GLY A 19 -22.18 6.48 -1.23
N ASN A 20 -21.57 5.31 -1.44
CA ASN A 20 -21.42 4.31 -0.39
C ASN A 20 -20.37 4.73 0.65
N ALA A 21 -20.70 4.66 1.94
CA ALA A 21 -19.77 4.94 3.04
C ALA A 21 -18.59 3.97 3.11
N GLY A 22 -18.74 2.76 2.55
CA GLY A 22 -17.74 1.69 2.50
C GLY A 22 -17.43 1.07 3.86
N GLN A 23 -16.67 -0.03 3.84
CA GLN A 23 -16.17 -0.67 5.06
C GLN A 23 -14.75 -0.20 5.36
N VAL A 24 -14.48 0.17 6.62
CA VAL A 24 -13.12 0.53 7.04
C VAL A 24 -12.19 -0.68 6.90
N VAL A 25 -11.10 -0.49 6.14
CA VAL A 25 -10.06 -1.51 5.93
C VAL A 25 -8.81 -1.18 6.73
N LEU A 26 -8.46 0.11 6.78
CA LEU A 26 -7.30 0.59 7.52
C LEU A 26 -7.60 1.96 8.14
N GLU A 27 -7.45 2.05 9.45
CA GLU A 27 -7.59 3.30 10.19
C GLU A 27 -6.52 4.33 9.80
N GLU A 28 -6.75 5.60 10.11
CA GLU A 28 -5.87 6.70 9.70
C GLU A 28 -4.44 6.55 10.22
N GLU A 29 -4.25 6.34 11.52
CA GLU A 29 -2.91 6.19 12.11
C GLU A 29 -2.12 5.03 11.48
N ARG A 30 -2.79 3.90 11.24
CA ARG A 30 -2.17 2.74 10.57
C ARG A 30 -1.89 3.01 9.10
N THR A 31 -2.75 3.75 8.42
CA THR A 31 -2.55 4.18 7.03
C THR A 31 -1.29 5.03 6.92
N GLU A 32 -1.08 5.97 7.83
CA GLU A 32 0.12 6.82 7.83
C GLU A 32 1.40 6.02 8.11
N LYS A 33 1.38 5.14 9.12
CA LYS A 33 2.53 4.27 9.45
C LYS A 33 2.90 3.36 8.29
N LEU A 34 1.91 2.70 7.68
CA LEU A 34 2.12 1.84 6.52
C LEU A 34 2.63 2.66 5.33
N GLY A 35 2.00 3.80 5.05
CA GLY A 35 2.37 4.69 3.95
C GLY A 35 3.80 5.19 4.04
N ARG A 36 4.26 5.56 5.24
CA ARG A 36 5.63 6.00 5.48
C ARG A 36 6.64 4.87 5.24
N LEU A 37 6.33 3.67 5.72
CA LEU A 37 7.20 2.51 5.52
C LEU A 37 7.29 2.12 4.05
N VAL A 38 6.15 2.02 3.34
CA VAL A 38 6.12 1.69 1.91
C VAL A 38 6.86 2.75 1.09
N ALA A 39 6.61 4.04 1.35
CA ALA A 39 7.32 5.11 0.65
C ALA A 39 8.83 5.07 0.92
N GLY A 40 9.25 4.80 2.15
CA GLY A 40 10.66 4.67 2.51
C GLY A 40 11.32 3.47 1.85
N ALA A 41 10.66 2.32 1.88
CA ALA A 41 11.12 1.08 1.24
C ALA A 41 11.34 1.28 -0.27
N LEU A 42 10.44 1.99 -0.94
CA LEU A 42 10.48 2.14 -2.40
C LEU A 42 11.27 3.35 -2.91
N ARG A 43 11.61 4.33 -2.07
CA ARG A 43 12.29 5.57 -2.51
C ARG A 43 13.63 5.84 -1.85
N HIS A 44 13.90 5.24 -0.69
CA HIS A 44 15.00 5.68 0.16
C HIS A 44 15.91 4.54 0.61
N PHE A 45 15.35 3.41 1.04
CA PHE A 45 16.12 2.36 1.70
C PHE A 45 15.59 0.93 1.39
N PRO A 46 15.48 0.50 0.12
CA PRO A 46 15.10 -0.88 -0.21
C PRO A 46 16.11 -1.90 0.36
N ASP A 47 17.41 -1.62 0.21
CA ASP A 47 18.49 -2.53 0.62
C ASP A 47 18.53 -2.76 2.14
N ASP A 48 18.28 -1.72 2.94
CA ASP A 48 18.22 -1.81 4.42
C ASP A 48 17.08 -2.74 4.90
N LEU A 49 16.08 -2.96 4.04
CA LEU A 49 14.97 -3.86 4.29
C LEU A 49 15.17 -5.25 3.67
N GLY A 50 16.30 -5.47 3.01
CA GLY A 50 16.58 -6.70 2.26
C GLY A 50 15.70 -6.88 1.03
N LEU A 51 15.24 -5.77 0.44
CA LEU A 51 14.45 -5.78 -0.79
C LEU A 51 15.38 -5.58 -1.98
N ASP A 52 15.30 -6.50 -2.95
CA ASP A 52 15.96 -6.33 -4.23
C ASP A 52 15.13 -5.39 -5.11
N MET A 53 15.67 -4.20 -5.36
CA MET A 53 15.06 -3.20 -6.23
C MET A 53 15.81 -3.17 -7.56
N ASN A 54 15.08 -3.42 -8.64
CA ASN A 54 15.70 -3.37 -9.97
C ASN A 54 16.03 -1.92 -10.39
N PRO A 55 16.88 -1.71 -11.42
CA PRO A 55 17.27 -0.37 -11.86
C PRO A 55 16.13 0.54 -12.33
N ARG A 56 14.93 -0.03 -12.57
CA ARG A 56 13.72 0.72 -12.95
C ARG A 56 12.80 1.03 -11.75
N GLY A 57 13.25 0.72 -10.53
CA GLY A 57 12.58 1.02 -9.28
C GLY A 57 11.55 -0.03 -8.83
N TRP A 58 11.46 -1.17 -9.51
CA TRP A 58 10.49 -2.22 -9.15
C TRP A 58 11.03 -3.12 -8.04
N VAL A 59 10.13 -3.48 -7.14
CA VAL A 59 10.34 -4.41 -6.04
C VAL A 59 9.24 -5.47 -6.05
N ASP A 60 9.59 -6.72 -5.77
CA ASP A 60 8.60 -7.79 -5.62
C ASP A 60 7.59 -7.49 -4.49
N LEU A 61 6.29 -7.54 -4.82
CA LEU A 61 5.23 -7.20 -3.88
C LEU A 61 5.14 -8.18 -2.71
N ASP A 62 5.43 -9.46 -2.94
CA ASP A 62 5.39 -10.48 -1.90
C ASP A 62 6.55 -10.30 -0.91
N ALA A 63 7.76 -10.03 -1.40
CA ALA A 63 8.93 -9.69 -0.60
C ALA A 63 8.67 -8.43 0.26
N LEU A 64 8.15 -7.36 -0.36
CA LEU A 64 7.75 -6.15 0.36
C LEU A 64 6.70 -6.46 1.43
N SER A 65 5.71 -7.29 1.12
CA SER A 65 4.65 -7.66 2.06
C SER A 65 5.19 -8.44 3.26
N VAL A 66 6.18 -9.31 3.07
CA VAL A 66 6.86 -10.06 4.14
C VAL A 66 7.64 -9.11 5.06
N VAL A 67 8.43 -8.19 4.49
CA VAL A 67 9.17 -7.18 5.26
C VAL A 67 8.21 -6.33 6.09
N ILE A 68 7.14 -5.85 5.47
CA ILE A 68 6.12 -5.03 6.13
C ILE A 68 5.43 -5.81 7.24
N GLY A 69 5.05 -7.07 7.02
CA GLY A 69 4.41 -7.92 8.03
C GLY A 69 5.34 -8.26 9.21
N THR A 70 6.64 -8.27 8.97
CA THR A 70 7.65 -8.43 10.03
C THR A 70 7.72 -7.18 10.91
N ARG A 71 7.67 -5.99 10.31
CA ARG A 71 7.74 -4.70 11.02
C ARG A 71 6.42 -4.29 11.67
N TYR A 72 5.31 -4.65 11.03
CA TYR A 72 3.94 -4.40 11.49
C TYR A 72 3.14 -5.71 11.42
N ARG A 73 2.98 -6.39 12.56
CA ARG A 73 2.28 -7.69 12.64
C ARG A 73 0.82 -7.65 12.17
N TRP A 74 0.21 -6.47 12.13
CA TRP A 74 -1.15 -6.26 11.62
C TRP A 74 -1.19 -6.02 10.10
N ALA A 75 -0.04 -5.75 9.46
CA ALA A 75 0.05 -5.46 8.04
C ALA A 75 0.22 -6.75 7.21
N ASN A 76 -0.37 -6.76 6.03
CA ASN A 76 -0.29 -7.88 5.08
C ASN A 76 -0.41 -7.36 3.65
N LYS A 77 -0.22 -8.25 2.66
CA LYS A 77 -0.30 -7.92 1.23
C LYS A 77 -1.58 -7.18 0.85
N ARG A 78 -2.74 -7.57 1.42
CA ARG A 78 -4.03 -6.91 1.14
C ARG A 78 -4.02 -5.45 1.59
N LEU A 79 -3.39 -5.13 2.71
CA LEU A 79 -3.30 -3.76 3.20
C LEU A 79 -2.29 -2.91 2.42
N VAL A 80 -1.21 -3.52 1.91
CA VAL A 80 -0.28 -2.85 0.98
C VAL A 80 -1.01 -2.52 -0.34
N LEU A 81 -1.75 -3.48 -0.90
CA LEU A 81 -2.59 -3.25 -2.08
C LEU A 81 -3.63 -2.17 -1.83
N ALA A 82 -4.31 -2.20 -0.68
CA ALA A 82 -5.28 -1.18 -0.31
C ALA A 82 -4.64 0.21 -0.22
N LEU A 83 -3.43 0.33 0.33
CA LEU A 83 -2.70 1.59 0.40
C LEU A 83 -2.41 2.15 -1.00
N VAL A 84 -1.91 1.29 -1.90
CA VAL A 84 -1.49 1.64 -3.26
C VAL A 84 -2.70 2.00 -4.11
N GLN A 85 -3.70 1.12 -4.19
CA GLN A 85 -4.88 1.31 -5.04
C GLN A 85 -5.76 2.48 -4.58
N SER A 86 -5.75 2.80 -3.29
CA SER A 86 -6.49 3.95 -2.77
C SER A 86 -5.70 5.27 -2.82
N ASP A 87 -4.48 5.29 -3.36
CA ASP A 87 -3.67 6.51 -3.37
C ASP A 87 -4.18 7.51 -4.41
N PRO A 88 -4.77 8.65 -4.01
CA PRO A 88 -5.36 9.60 -4.96
C PRO A 88 -4.31 10.37 -5.78
N LYS A 89 -3.03 10.25 -5.41
CA LYS A 89 -1.90 10.90 -6.08
C LYS A 89 -1.19 9.96 -7.06
N GLU A 90 -1.63 8.70 -7.15
CA GLU A 90 -1.04 7.69 -8.04
C GLU A 90 0.49 7.58 -7.89
N ARG A 91 1.00 7.65 -6.64
CA ARG A 91 2.44 7.62 -6.36
C ARG A 91 3.06 6.23 -6.50
N TYR A 92 2.31 5.26 -6.99
CA TYR A 92 2.74 3.88 -7.02
C TYR A 92 2.17 3.20 -8.25
N GLU A 93 2.93 2.28 -8.82
CA GLU A 93 2.51 1.47 -9.96
C GLU A 93 2.68 -0.02 -9.60
N ILE A 94 1.68 -0.83 -9.93
CA ILE A 94 1.72 -2.29 -9.77
C ILE A 94 1.68 -2.93 -11.15
N ARG A 95 2.62 -3.83 -11.42
CA ARG A 95 2.66 -4.60 -12.66
C ARG A 95 3.22 -5.99 -12.39
N GLU A 96 2.51 -7.02 -12.85
CA GLU A 96 3.00 -8.41 -12.88
C GLU A 96 3.57 -8.92 -11.54
N GLY A 97 3.02 -8.45 -10.41
CA GLY A 97 3.47 -8.83 -9.07
C GLY A 97 4.57 -7.95 -8.49
N GLU A 98 5.05 -6.96 -9.23
CA GLU A 98 6.00 -5.96 -8.75
C GLU A 98 5.30 -4.63 -8.42
N LEU A 99 5.94 -3.83 -7.56
CA LEU A 99 5.51 -2.52 -7.13
C LEU A 99 6.67 -1.51 -7.22
N ARG A 100 6.39 -0.30 -7.71
CA ARG A 100 7.32 0.85 -7.63
C ARG A 100 6.62 2.11 -7.16
N ALA A 101 7.40 3.14 -6.84
CA ALA A 101 6.95 4.43 -6.30
C ALA A 101 7.14 5.63 -7.24
#